data_AF-A0A3D0HLV0-F1
#
_entry.id   AF-A0A3D0HLV0-F1
#
_cell.length_a   1.000
_cell.length_b   1.000
_cell.length_c   1.000
_cell.angle_alpha   90.00
_cell.angle_beta   90.00
_cell.angle_gamma   90.00
#
_symmetry.space_group_name_H-M   'P 1'
#
loop_
_entity.id
_entity.type
_entity.pdbx_description
1 polymer ?
#
loop_
_entity_poly.entity_id
_entity_poly.type
_entity_poly.pdbx_seq_one_letter_code
_entity_poly.pdbx_strand_id
1 'polypeptide(L)'
;MKQFTKLLGALTLSTALVASSLAAAPDNRTTIQAAENQDSVQITDESLFHAEYVNGIYTITGFDGLNNVSSIVVPYEINGIAVRAINAPFSGKTNSHVVYLPDSMVSIGSDTFAASTVEYVKSYTTTAVDEIIKQPVAGEIESGSIENPVSETPANETAKLDEITENPVLSDTLPASLKTIEDNAFQSSSIKSITVAGHMDKIGNRAFANTPNFLDFTLPAGASINNIDDYAFSCSQLHTITINGTVGRLGNYAVEKTANITDFTVNSTGSITTVGDHAFYDSGIHNIVLQGSVTSIGSYAFANCGNILQVEVSSNTNYTLGEYAFSCAQIHNVYLSEGLTNIEKGTFEKCGNLEKVQLPQSVKNIGDDAFKNVPNLKEINIPPDTTIASSAFEGVGDSTKKALAASGNTNALVLLGMSVVPTSTPAPVPVAAITTPAAPASVTPAPAKVSVGKAKLTSAKKKKGKAVLTWKKVKGASGYTIYKKVVKKGTKAKKAKKIKFVKVKNVSAKTTKFSIKLKKKATTSFYIKAFAKTKVNGKAKTVYGKASNVKKVKA
;
A
#
# COMPACT_ATOMS: atom_id res chain seq x y z
N MET A 1 -43.87 13.48 3.12
CA MET A 1 -43.02 13.13 4.28
C MET A 1 -43.76 12.59 5.53
N LYS A 2 -45.10 12.52 5.60
CA LYS A 2 -45.84 11.79 6.66
C LYS A 2 -46.51 10.48 6.20
N GLN A 3 -46.28 10.06 4.96
CA GLN A 3 -46.67 8.72 4.44
C GLN A 3 -45.48 7.80 4.14
N PHE A 4 -44.24 8.24 4.41
CA PHE A 4 -43.03 7.41 4.22
C PHE A 4 -42.59 6.68 5.51
N THR A 5 -43.18 7.02 6.65
CA THR A 5 -42.82 6.45 7.97
C THR A 5 -43.64 5.20 8.33
N LYS A 6 -44.64 4.82 7.52
CA LYS A 6 -45.43 3.59 7.71
C LYS A 6 -44.92 2.38 6.89
N LEU A 7 -43.96 2.58 5.99
CA LEU A 7 -43.40 1.52 5.15
C LEU A 7 -42.05 0.96 5.65
N LEU A 8 -41.41 1.61 6.63
CA LEU A 8 -40.12 1.18 7.19
C LEU A 8 -40.24 0.24 8.40
N GLY A 9 -41.46 -0.13 8.81
CA GLY A 9 -41.72 -1.04 9.94
C GLY A 9 -42.07 -2.48 9.55
N ALA A 10 -41.94 -2.86 8.27
CA ALA A 10 -42.46 -4.14 7.75
C ALA A 10 -41.47 -4.94 6.87
N LEU A 11 -40.15 -4.68 6.96
CA LEU A 11 -39.15 -5.46 6.22
C LEU A 11 -37.96 -5.94 7.06
N THR A 12 -38.22 -6.28 8.32
CA THR A 12 -37.31 -7.09 9.15
C THR A 12 -38.10 -8.20 9.82
N LEU A 13 -38.28 -9.33 9.12
CA LEU A 13 -38.35 -10.70 9.66
C LEU A 13 -38.79 -11.63 8.53
N SER A 14 -37.84 -12.30 7.88
CA SER A 14 -38.12 -13.46 7.02
C SER A 14 -36.88 -14.34 6.90
N THR A 15 -36.46 -14.91 8.03
CA THR A 15 -35.65 -16.14 8.07
C THR A 15 -35.95 -16.87 9.37
N ALA A 16 -36.96 -17.73 9.37
CA ALA A 16 -37.09 -18.92 10.23
C ALA A 16 -38.51 -19.50 10.08
N LEU A 17 -38.66 -20.55 9.27
CA LEU A 17 -39.52 -21.73 9.56
C LEU A 17 -39.57 -22.64 8.31
N VAL A 18 -38.65 -23.60 8.22
CA VAL A 18 -38.97 -24.96 7.71
C VAL A 18 -38.00 -25.93 8.39
N ALA A 19 -38.41 -26.49 9.52
CA ALA A 19 -37.88 -27.75 10.03
C ALA A 19 -38.91 -28.33 11.00
N SER A 20 -39.77 -29.20 10.49
CA SER A 20 -40.62 -30.06 11.30
C SER A 20 -40.76 -31.40 10.60
N SER A 21 -39.84 -32.33 10.89
CA SER A 21 -40.16 -33.75 11.10
C SER A 21 -38.88 -34.52 11.44
N LEU A 22 -38.67 -34.81 12.72
CA LEU A 22 -38.23 -36.14 13.12
C LEU A 22 -38.56 -36.34 14.60
N ALA A 23 -39.45 -37.29 14.87
CA ALA A 23 -39.87 -37.70 16.19
C ALA A 23 -38.72 -38.41 16.92
N ALA A 24 -38.62 -38.14 18.22
CA ALA A 24 -37.67 -38.74 19.14
C ALA A 24 -38.07 -40.18 19.54
N ALA A 25 -37.07 -40.99 19.87
CA ALA A 25 -37.15 -41.94 20.99
C ALA A 25 -35.84 -41.84 21.81
N PRO A 26 -35.88 -41.99 23.14
CA PRO A 26 -34.83 -41.56 24.06
C PRO A 26 -33.91 -42.71 24.47
N ASP A 27 -32.63 -42.43 24.72
CA ASP A 27 -31.89 -43.16 25.75
C ASP A 27 -30.66 -42.40 26.28
N ASN A 28 -30.86 -41.87 27.49
CA ASN A 28 -29.96 -41.91 28.64
C ASN A 28 -28.44 -41.74 28.40
N ARG A 29 -27.93 -40.51 28.59
CA ARG A 29 -26.64 -40.25 29.26
C ARG A 29 -26.49 -38.78 29.65
N THR A 30 -26.48 -38.54 30.96
CA THR A 30 -25.79 -37.45 31.69
C THR A 30 -25.50 -36.16 30.91
N THR A 31 -26.31 -35.14 31.17
CA THR A 31 -26.01 -33.74 30.90
C THR A 31 -24.69 -33.33 31.53
N ILE A 32 -23.64 -33.17 30.71
CA ILE A 32 -22.55 -32.25 30.99
C ILE A 32 -22.89 -30.99 30.20
N GLN A 33 -23.23 -29.90 30.91
CA GLN A 33 -23.17 -28.56 30.34
C GLN A 33 -21.71 -28.32 29.94
N ALA A 34 -21.40 -28.46 28.65
CA ALA A 34 -20.14 -27.97 28.11
C ALA A 34 -20.24 -26.45 28.07
N ALA A 35 -19.37 -25.79 28.85
CA ALA A 35 -19.14 -24.37 28.75
C ALA A 35 -18.82 -24.00 27.29
N GLU A 36 -19.41 -22.90 26.81
CA GLU A 36 -19.04 -22.28 25.54
C GLU A 36 -17.58 -21.84 25.61
N ASN A 37 -16.67 -22.69 25.14
CA ASN A 37 -15.33 -22.29 24.76
C ASN A 37 -15.42 -21.73 23.34
N GLN A 38 -15.24 -20.42 23.19
CA GLN A 38 -14.85 -19.81 21.92
C GLN A 38 -13.37 -20.13 21.65
N ASP A 39 -13.05 -21.41 21.45
CA ASP A 39 -11.72 -21.82 20.98
C ASP A 39 -11.71 -21.76 19.46
N SER A 40 -10.83 -20.93 18.91
CA SER A 40 -10.61 -20.78 17.47
C SER A 40 -9.99 -22.07 16.91
N VAL A 41 -10.79 -22.94 16.29
CA VAL A 41 -10.32 -24.23 15.78
C VAL A 41 -9.48 -24.04 14.51
N GLN A 42 -8.24 -24.56 14.54
CA GLN A 42 -7.39 -24.68 13.36
C GLN A 42 -7.58 -26.05 12.71
N ILE A 43 -7.70 -26.11 11.38
CA ILE A 43 -7.77 -27.37 10.63
C ILE A 43 -6.43 -27.67 9.97
N THR A 44 -5.95 -28.88 10.25
CA THR A 44 -4.68 -29.44 9.76
C THR A 44 -4.81 -30.86 9.24
N ASP A 45 -6.03 -31.40 9.22
CA ASP A 45 -6.30 -32.75 8.73
C ASP A 45 -6.23 -32.79 7.21
N GLU A 46 -5.21 -33.47 6.68
CA GLU A 46 -4.99 -33.64 5.24
C GLU A 46 -6.16 -34.35 4.54
N SER A 47 -6.93 -35.18 5.26
CA SER A 47 -8.06 -35.93 4.68
C SER A 47 -9.21 -35.03 4.24
N LEU A 48 -9.24 -33.77 4.69
CA LEU A 48 -10.24 -32.78 4.30
C LEU A 48 -9.94 -32.10 2.97
N PHE A 49 -8.76 -32.33 2.39
CA PHE A 49 -8.34 -31.74 1.13
C PHE A 49 -8.45 -32.74 -0.01
N HIS A 50 -9.12 -32.32 -1.09
CA HIS A 50 -9.07 -33.05 -2.35
C HIS A 50 -7.89 -32.52 -3.16
N ALA A 51 -7.12 -33.43 -3.73
CA ALA A 51 -5.95 -33.08 -4.52
C ALA A 51 -5.84 -33.94 -5.78
N GLU A 52 -5.39 -33.31 -6.86
CA GLU A 52 -5.08 -33.96 -8.12
C GLU A 52 -3.56 -33.93 -8.35
N TYR A 53 -3.02 -35.05 -8.83
CA TYR A 53 -1.63 -35.15 -9.23
C TYR A 53 -1.52 -35.02 -10.75
N VAL A 54 -1.00 -33.88 -11.21
CA VAL A 54 -0.86 -33.57 -12.64
C VAL A 54 0.56 -33.06 -12.87
N ASN A 55 1.26 -33.60 -13.88
CA ASN A 55 2.60 -33.14 -14.29
C ASN A 55 3.66 -33.06 -13.18
N GLY A 56 3.66 -34.02 -12.24
CA GLY A 56 4.69 -34.07 -11.20
C GLY A 56 4.39 -33.23 -9.94
N ILE A 57 3.23 -32.57 -9.88
CA ILE A 57 2.84 -31.68 -8.78
C ILE A 57 1.46 -32.04 -8.24
N TYR A 58 1.25 -31.84 -6.94
CA TYR A 58 -0.08 -31.87 -6.34
C TYR A 58 -0.74 -30.49 -6.42
N THR A 59 -2.00 -30.49 -6.85
CA THR A 59 -2.91 -29.33 -6.87
C THR A 59 -4.08 -29.61 -5.94
N ILE A 60 -4.32 -28.74 -4.96
CA ILE A 60 -5.52 -28.84 -4.13
C ILE A 60 -6.72 -28.36 -4.94
N THR A 61 -7.75 -29.19 -5.10
CA THR A 61 -8.95 -28.91 -5.92
C THR A 61 -10.23 -28.82 -5.10
N GLY A 62 -10.21 -29.24 -3.83
CA GLY A 62 -11.38 -29.21 -2.97
C GLY A 62 -11.04 -29.17 -1.49
N PHE A 63 -12.00 -28.71 -0.69
CA PHE A 63 -11.92 -28.69 0.76
C PHE A 63 -13.30 -28.95 1.39
N ASP A 64 -13.38 -30.00 2.19
CA ASP A 64 -14.63 -30.54 2.76
C ASP A 64 -14.87 -30.11 4.23
N GLY A 65 -14.02 -29.26 4.80
CA GLY A 65 -14.18 -28.79 6.18
C GLY A 65 -15.49 -28.04 6.41
N LEU A 66 -16.30 -28.54 7.36
CA LEU A 66 -17.60 -27.98 7.77
C LEU A 66 -17.47 -27.14 9.05
N ASN A 67 -17.90 -25.87 8.93
CA ASN A 67 -18.34 -24.85 9.92
C ASN A 67 -17.51 -24.60 11.21
N ASN A 68 -17.18 -23.32 11.45
CA ASN A 68 -16.44 -22.74 12.61
C ASN A 68 -14.91 -22.90 12.62
N VAL A 69 -14.26 -22.69 11.48
CA VAL A 69 -12.79 -22.82 11.37
C VAL A 69 -12.17 -21.44 11.25
N SER A 70 -11.39 -21.02 12.25
CA SER A 70 -10.73 -19.72 12.20
C SER A 70 -9.57 -19.73 11.20
N SER A 71 -8.88 -20.86 11.07
CA SER A 71 -7.64 -20.98 10.31
C SER A 71 -7.53 -22.33 9.62
N ILE A 72 -7.12 -22.31 8.36
CA ILE A 72 -6.92 -23.51 7.54
C ILE A 72 -5.45 -23.58 7.12
N VAL A 73 -4.80 -24.71 7.36
CA VAL A 73 -3.44 -24.97 6.88
C VAL A 73 -3.53 -25.92 5.70
N VAL A 74 -3.21 -25.42 4.49
CA VAL A 74 -3.09 -26.26 3.30
C VAL A 74 -1.89 -27.19 3.49
N PRO A 75 -1.95 -28.50 3.18
CA PRO A 75 -0.85 -29.43 3.40
C PRO A 75 0.42 -29.03 2.64
N TYR A 76 1.59 -29.29 3.24
CA TYR A 76 2.88 -28.97 2.60
C TYR A 76 3.20 -29.97 1.48
N GLU A 77 2.90 -31.25 1.75
CA GLU A 77 3.11 -32.37 0.87
C GLU A 77 1.93 -33.34 0.98
N ILE A 78 1.71 -34.13 -0.07
CA ILE A 78 0.77 -35.25 -0.08
C ILE A 78 1.57 -36.45 -0.57
N ASN A 79 1.58 -37.54 0.19
CA ASN A 79 2.37 -38.74 -0.13
C ASN A 79 3.86 -38.45 -0.41
N GLY A 80 4.47 -37.51 0.32
CA GLY A 80 5.88 -37.14 0.20
C GLY A 80 6.23 -36.27 -1.02
N ILE A 81 5.22 -35.72 -1.73
CA ILE A 81 5.42 -34.78 -2.84
C ILE A 81 4.79 -33.45 -2.48
N ALA A 82 5.55 -32.36 -2.67
CA ALA A 82 5.12 -31.01 -2.34
C ALA A 82 3.85 -30.58 -3.10
N VAL A 83 2.94 -29.92 -2.39
CA VAL A 83 1.78 -29.22 -2.95
C VAL A 83 2.26 -27.91 -3.57
N ARG A 84 1.96 -27.67 -4.85
CA ARG A 84 2.48 -26.50 -5.59
C ARG A 84 1.39 -25.64 -6.26
N ALA A 85 0.15 -26.08 -6.23
CA ALA A 85 -0.98 -25.31 -6.72
C ALA A 85 -2.23 -25.52 -5.86
N ILE A 86 -3.15 -24.58 -5.94
CA ILE A 86 -4.47 -24.63 -5.31
C ILE A 86 -5.49 -24.04 -6.27
N ASN A 87 -6.65 -24.68 -6.47
CA ASN A 87 -7.62 -24.28 -7.47
C ASN A 87 -9.06 -24.54 -7.02
N ALA A 88 -9.81 -23.46 -6.73
CA ALA A 88 -11.22 -23.47 -6.32
C ALA A 88 -11.64 -24.13 -4.98
N PRO A 89 -10.78 -24.58 -4.02
CA PRO A 89 -11.29 -25.26 -2.81
C PRO A 89 -12.08 -24.37 -1.86
N PHE A 90 -11.89 -23.04 -1.89
CA PHE A 90 -12.51 -22.12 -0.93
C PHE A 90 -13.58 -21.21 -1.55
N SER A 91 -13.98 -21.47 -2.79
CA SER A 91 -15.00 -20.68 -3.48
C SER A 91 -16.33 -20.74 -2.70
N GLY A 92 -16.91 -19.57 -2.42
CA GLY A 92 -18.17 -19.40 -1.68
C GLY A 92 -18.13 -19.82 -0.21
N LYS A 93 -16.98 -20.24 0.32
CA LYS A 93 -16.87 -20.69 1.72
C LYS A 93 -16.93 -19.49 2.67
N THR A 94 -17.86 -19.53 3.63
CA THR A 94 -18.12 -18.41 4.56
C THR A 94 -17.59 -18.60 5.98
N ASN A 95 -16.82 -19.67 6.20
CA ASN A 95 -16.46 -20.13 7.55
C ASN A 95 -14.94 -20.24 7.74
N SER A 96 -14.17 -19.43 7.01
CA SER A 96 -12.71 -19.37 7.07
C SER A 96 -12.24 -17.92 7.14
N HIS A 97 -11.29 -17.64 8.03
CA HIS A 97 -10.74 -16.29 8.23
C HIS A 97 -9.29 -16.20 7.74
N VAL A 98 -8.46 -17.20 8.05
CA VAL A 98 -7.05 -17.27 7.62
C VAL A 98 -6.79 -18.57 6.85
N VAL A 99 -6.07 -18.48 5.73
CA VAL A 99 -5.54 -19.65 5.01
C VAL A 99 -4.02 -19.55 4.91
N TYR A 100 -3.35 -20.61 5.36
CA TYR A 100 -1.90 -20.77 5.28
C TYR A 100 -1.53 -21.65 4.09
N LEU A 101 -0.71 -21.11 3.17
CA LEU A 101 -0.19 -21.80 2.00
C LEU A 101 1.28 -22.18 2.21
N PRO A 102 1.73 -23.36 1.74
CA PRO A 102 3.14 -23.72 1.84
C PRO A 102 4.00 -22.79 0.98
N ASP A 103 5.26 -22.58 1.38
CA ASP A 103 6.22 -21.75 0.66
C ASP A 103 6.64 -22.33 -0.70
N SER A 104 6.28 -23.57 -0.98
CA SER A 104 6.39 -24.26 -2.27
C SER A 104 5.30 -23.85 -3.28
N MET A 105 4.27 -23.11 -2.88
CA MET A 105 3.13 -22.75 -3.72
C MET A 105 3.52 -21.85 -4.90
N VAL A 106 3.19 -22.29 -6.11
CA VAL A 106 3.51 -21.59 -7.37
C VAL A 106 2.29 -20.91 -7.97
N SER A 107 1.09 -21.44 -7.77
CA SER A 107 -0.13 -20.85 -8.36
C SER A 107 -1.33 -20.91 -7.44
N ILE A 108 -2.12 -19.83 -7.46
CA ILE A 108 -3.49 -19.78 -6.95
C ILE A 108 -4.39 -19.73 -8.17
N GLY A 109 -5.13 -20.81 -8.40
CA GLY A 109 -6.01 -21.04 -9.54
C GLY A 109 -7.28 -20.19 -9.48
N SER A 110 -8.04 -20.27 -10.56
CA SER A 110 -9.23 -19.45 -10.74
C SER A 110 -10.26 -19.72 -9.65
N ASP A 111 -10.99 -18.68 -9.27
CA ASP A 111 -12.09 -18.75 -8.31
C ASP A 111 -11.74 -19.30 -6.90
N THR A 112 -10.45 -19.53 -6.59
CA THR A 112 -9.96 -20.22 -5.38
C THR A 112 -10.60 -19.71 -4.09
N PHE A 113 -10.69 -18.39 -3.93
CA PHE A 113 -11.25 -17.69 -2.79
C PHE A 113 -12.44 -16.81 -3.20
N ALA A 114 -13.00 -16.99 -4.39
CA ALA A 114 -14.11 -16.17 -4.87
C ALA A 114 -15.31 -16.26 -3.91
N ALA A 115 -15.97 -15.13 -3.63
CA ALA A 115 -17.09 -15.02 -2.70
C ALA A 115 -16.85 -15.60 -1.29
N SER A 116 -15.59 -15.77 -0.89
CA SER A 116 -15.24 -16.33 0.43
C SER A 116 -15.13 -15.26 1.51
N THR A 117 -15.22 -15.69 2.78
CA THR A 117 -14.95 -14.84 3.95
C THR A 117 -13.48 -14.78 4.36
N VAL A 118 -12.58 -15.39 3.58
CA VAL A 118 -11.14 -15.39 3.88
C VAL A 118 -10.63 -13.96 3.90
N GLU A 119 -10.08 -13.55 5.03
CA GLU A 119 -9.55 -12.20 5.23
C GLU A 119 -8.03 -12.14 5.02
N TYR A 120 -7.34 -13.26 5.23
CA TYR A 120 -5.88 -13.35 5.17
C TYR A 120 -5.41 -14.63 4.47
N VAL A 121 -4.48 -14.48 3.54
CA VAL A 121 -3.69 -15.58 2.98
C VAL A 121 -2.22 -15.37 3.32
N LYS A 122 -1.61 -16.37 3.96
CA LYS A 122 -0.26 -16.30 4.56
C LYS A 122 0.59 -17.47 4.09
N SER A 123 1.91 -17.37 4.23
CA SER A 123 2.83 -18.48 3.89
C SER A 123 3.48 -19.13 5.11
N TYR A 124 3.89 -20.39 4.99
CA TYR A 124 4.69 -21.13 5.99
C TYR A 124 5.74 -22.04 5.32
N THR A 125 6.84 -22.36 6.02
CA THR A 125 8.06 -22.91 5.39
C THR A 125 8.41 -24.37 5.71
N THR A 126 7.70 -25.06 6.62
CA THR A 126 8.05 -26.44 7.01
C THR A 126 6.82 -27.32 7.22
N THR A 127 7.00 -28.64 7.16
CA THR A 127 5.96 -29.67 7.37
C THR A 127 5.50 -29.82 8.82
N ALA A 128 6.07 -29.06 9.77
CA ALA A 128 5.75 -29.17 11.20
C ALA A 128 4.40 -28.51 11.55
N VAL A 129 3.31 -29.08 11.04
CA VAL A 129 1.96 -28.55 11.17
C VAL A 129 1.50 -28.48 12.64
N ASP A 130 1.86 -29.47 13.48
CA ASP A 130 1.59 -29.47 14.93
C ASP A 130 2.23 -28.28 15.68
N GLU A 131 3.32 -27.72 15.14
CA GLU A 131 3.96 -26.53 15.70
C GLU A 131 3.32 -25.23 15.21
N ILE A 132 2.67 -25.22 14.03
CA ILE A 132 1.84 -24.11 13.54
C ILE A 132 0.59 -23.97 14.43
N ILE A 133 -0.03 -25.10 14.83
CA ILE A 133 -1.19 -25.14 15.72
C ILE A 133 -0.92 -24.47 17.07
N LYS A 134 0.33 -24.54 17.54
CA LYS A 134 0.76 -23.94 18.82
C LYS A 134 1.12 -22.46 18.70
N GLN A 135 1.25 -21.91 17.50
CA GLN A 135 1.51 -20.48 17.31
C GLN A 135 0.20 -19.69 17.38
N PRO A 136 0.14 -18.58 18.15
CA PRO A 136 -1.06 -17.76 18.21
C PRO A 136 -1.40 -17.27 16.80
N VAL A 137 -2.66 -17.50 16.37
CA VAL A 137 -3.16 -17.03 15.08
C VAL A 137 -2.97 -15.52 15.03
N ALA A 138 -2.19 -15.05 14.07
CA ALA A 138 -1.99 -13.62 13.81
C ALA A 138 -3.27 -13.03 13.20
N GLY A 139 -4.29 -12.87 14.05
CA GLY A 139 -5.65 -12.42 13.72
C GLY A 139 -6.47 -12.00 14.96
N GLU A 140 -6.13 -12.47 16.17
CA GLU A 140 -6.73 -11.96 17.41
C GLU A 140 -6.15 -10.59 17.78
N ILE A 141 -6.73 -9.53 17.21
CA ILE A 141 -6.56 -8.17 17.73
C ILE A 141 -7.79 -7.85 18.57
N GLU A 142 -7.84 -8.35 19.81
CA GLU A 142 -8.78 -7.79 20.78
C GLU A 142 -8.40 -6.33 21.09
N SER A 143 -9.37 -5.46 20.89
CA SER A 143 -9.34 -4.10 21.40
C SER A 143 -9.38 -4.12 22.93
N GLY A 144 -8.25 -3.97 23.62
CA GLY A 144 -8.28 -3.82 25.09
C GLY A 144 -6.94 -3.71 25.80
N SER A 145 -6.65 -2.53 26.32
CA SER A 145 -5.87 -2.23 27.56
C SER A 145 -4.57 -2.98 27.89
N ILE A 146 -3.47 -2.23 27.84
CA ILE A 146 -2.13 -2.59 28.32
C ILE A 146 -2.11 -2.65 29.86
N GLU A 147 -1.78 -3.78 30.49
CA GLU A 147 -0.97 -3.83 31.72
C GLU A 147 -0.04 -5.08 31.83
N ASN A 148 1.26 -4.77 31.94
CA ASN A 148 2.41 -5.45 32.57
C ASN A 148 2.69 -6.99 32.49
N PRO A 149 3.94 -7.39 32.13
CA PRO A 149 4.41 -8.77 32.27
C PRO A 149 5.08 -9.03 33.64
N VAL A 150 4.64 -10.11 34.29
CA VAL A 150 5.34 -10.77 35.41
C VAL A 150 6.35 -11.80 34.86
N SER A 151 7.35 -12.08 35.69
CA SER A 151 8.64 -12.70 35.41
C SER A 151 8.61 -14.23 35.24
N GLU A 152 9.61 -14.74 34.51
CA GLU A 152 10.18 -16.06 34.82
C GLU A 152 11.70 -16.03 35.03
N THR A 153 12.10 -16.87 35.97
CA THR A 153 13.44 -17.08 36.53
C THR A 153 13.94 -18.46 36.03
N PRO A 154 15.26 -18.71 35.91
CA PRO A 154 15.79 -19.86 35.16
C PRO A 154 16.31 -21.02 36.02
N ALA A 155 16.27 -22.24 35.49
CA ALA A 155 17.16 -23.36 35.81
C ALA A 155 17.42 -24.11 34.47
N ASN A 156 18.62 -24.05 33.89
CA ASN A 156 19.80 -24.90 34.14
C ASN A 156 19.62 -26.33 33.60
N GLU A 157 20.22 -26.64 32.45
CA GLU A 157 21.19 -27.75 32.34
C GLU A 157 21.87 -27.80 30.97
N THR A 158 22.95 -28.56 31.00
CA THR A 158 24.09 -28.80 30.12
C THR A 158 23.80 -29.25 28.69
N ALA A 159 24.80 -28.99 27.84
CA ALA A 159 24.82 -29.26 26.42
C ALA A 159 24.72 -30.77 26.07
N LYS A 160 23.86 -31.07 25.10
CA LYS A 160 24.01 -32.16 24.14
C LYS A 160 23.84 -31.58 22.72
N LEU A 161 24.64 -32.10 21.79
CA LEU A 161 24.50 -31.85 20.35
C LEU A 161 23.21 -32.55 19.90
N ASP A 162 22.12 -31.80 19.74
CA ASP A 162 20.87 -32.31 19.18
C ASP A 162 20.46 -31.47 17.97
N GLU A 163 19.81 -32.14 17.01
CA GLU A 163 19.32 -31.68 15.71
C GLU A 163 18.83 -30.22 15.67
N ILE A 164 19.11 -29.55 14.56
CA ILE A 164 18.43 -28.31 14.21
C ILE A 164 17.02 -28.71 13.77
N THR A 165 16.09 -28.86 14.71
CA THR A 165 14.65 -28.82 14.39
C THR A 165 14.35 -27.40 13.89
N GLU A 166 14.12 -27.25 12.59
CA GLU A 166 13.63 -26.00 12.00
C GLU A 166 12.17 -25.80 12.38
N ASN A 167 11.91 -25.04 13.44
CA ASN A 167 10.55 -24.64 13.80
C ASN A 167 9.86 -23.90 12.63
N PRO A 168 8.55 -24.10 12.39
CA PRO A 168 7.83 -23.45 11.30
C PRO A 168 7.80 -21.94 11.50
N VAL A 169 8.03 -21.19 10.41
CA VAL A 169 7.98 -19.73 10.38
C VAL A 169 6.77 -19.28 9.59
N LEU A 170 5.84 -18.56 10.23
CA LEU A 170 4.72 -17.90 9.56
C LEU A 170 5.14 -16.56 8.97
N SER A 171 4.66 -16.26 7.76
CA SER A 171 4.84 -14.96 7.09
C SER A 171 3.48 -14.34 6.76
N ASP A 172 3.35 -13.03 6.97
CA ASP A 172 2.18 -12.24 6.54
C ASP A 172 2.22 -11.90 5.03
N THR A 173 3.07 -12.59 4.26
CA THR A 173 3.21 -12.43 2.81
C THR A 173 2.73 -13.67 2.09
N LEU A 174 2.40 -13.54 0.81
CA LEU A 174 2.26 -14.69 -0.07
C LEU A 174 3.61 -15.43 -0.21
N PRO A 175 3.60 -16.72 -0.56
CA PRO A 175 4.80 -17.50 -0.85
C PRO A 175 5.70 -16.78 -1.86
N ALA A 176 7.00 -16.70 -1.59
CA ALA A 176 7.94 -16.01 -2.49
C ALA A 176 8.14 -16.75 -3.83
N SER A 177 7.79 -18.04 -3.87
CA SER A 177 7.79 -18.88 -5.07
C SER A 177 6.52 -18.70 -5.93
N LEU A 178 5.50 -18.00 -5.44
CA LEU A 178 4.23 -17.81 -6.13
C LEU A 178 4.45 -17.03 -7.43
N LYS A 179 4.02 -17.62 -8.54
CA LYS A 179 4.12 -17.06 -9.89
C LYS A 179 2.80 -16.49 -10.40
N THR A 180 1.69 -17.15 -10.12
CA THR A 180 0.39 -16.71 -10.65
C THR A 180 -0.69 -16.66 -9.58
N ILE A 181 -1.52 -15.63 -9.70
CA ILE A 181 -2.89 -15.59 -9.18
C ILE A 181 -3.77 -15.54 -10.42
N GLU A 182 -4.56 -16.58 -10.65
CA GLU A 182 -5.40 -16.69 -11.84
C GLU A 182 -6.69 -15.87 -11.72
N ASP A 183 -7.52 -15.98 -12.74
CA ASP A 183 -8.68 -15.13 -12.94
C ASP A 183 -9.74 -15.37 -11.85
N ASN A 184 -10.38 -14.30 -11.38
CA ASN A 184 -11.39 -14.31 -10.32
C ASN A 184 -10.94 -14.92 -8.97
N ALA A 185 -9.65 -15.23 -8.77
CA ALA A 185 -9.16 -15.99 -7.62
C ALA A 185 -9.62 -15.46 -6.25
N PHE A 186 -9.84 -14.16 -6.10
CA PHE A 186 -10.34 -13.49 -4.91
C PHE A 186 -11.55 -12.58 -5.20
N GLN A 187 -12.25 -12.80 -6.31
CA GLN A 187 -13.39 -11.96 -6.70
C GLN A 187 -14.47 -11.99 -5.63
N SER A 188 -14.99 -10.82 -5.23
CA SER A 188 -16.03 -10.69 -4.19
C SER A 188 -15.65 -11.31 -2.84
N SER A 189 -14.35 -11.54 -2.58
CA SER A 189 -13.87 -12.10 -1.32
C SER A 189 -13.71 -11.04 -0.23
N SER A 190 -13.56 -11.48 1.02
CA SER A 190 -13.32 -10.61 2.17
C SER A 190 -11.84 -10.29 2.43
N ILE A 191 -10.95 -10.57 1.47
CA ILE A 191 -9.50 -10.39 1.64
C ILE A 191 -9.16 -8.94 2.02
N LYS A 192 -8.36 -8.76 3.07
CA LYS A 192 -8.00 -7.43 3.58
C LYS A 192 -6.72 -6.87 2.98
N SER A 193 -5.74 -7.73 2.77
CA SER A 193 -4.42 -7.34 2.31
C SER A 193 -3.69 -8.50 1.68
N ILE A 194 -2.84 -8.20 0.70
CA ILE A 194 -1.90 -9.13 0.10
C ILE A 194 -0.55 -8.44 0.01
N THR A 195 0.49 -9.14 0.45
CA THR A 195 1.86 -8.69 0.28
C THR A 195 2.61 -9.67 -0.62
N VAL A 196 3.02 -9.19 -1.79
CA VAL A 196 3.84 -9.94 -2.73
C VAL A 196 5.31 -9.83 -2.31
N ALA A 197 5.99 -10.96 -2.13
CA ALA A 197 7.38 -11.01 -1.66
C ALA A 197 8.41 -11.37 -2.75
N GLY A 198 7.95 -11.84 -3.91
CA GLY A 198 8.81 -12.39 -4.97
C GLY A 198 8.52 -11.81 -6.35
N HIS A 199 8.95 -12.56 -7.37
CA HIS A 199 8.62 -12.30 -8.77
C HIS A 199 7.39 -13.11 -9.17
N MET A 200 6.33 -12.41 -9.55
CA MET A 200 5.10 -12.97 -10.11
C MET A 200 5.02 -12.70 -11.61
N ASP A 201 4.49 -13.66 -12.34
CA ASP A 201 4.19 -13.52 -13.75
C ASP A 201 2.85 -12.79 -13.95
N LYS A 202 1.83 -13.12 -13.15
CA LYS A 202 0.46 -12.68 -13.40
C LYS A 202 -0.35 -12.49 -12.12
N ILE A 203 -1.11 -11.39 -12.07
CA ILE A 203 -2.37 -11.28 -11.32
C ILE A 203 -3.50 -11.22 -12.34
N GLY A 204 -4.42 -12.18 -12.29
CA GLY A 204 -5.37 -12.46 -13.36
C GLY A 204 -6.56 -11.52 -13.45
N ASN A 205 -7.35 -11.76 -14.49
CA ASN A 205 -8.53 -10.97 -14.80
C ASN A 205 -9.49 -11.00 -13.61
N ARG A 206 -9.96 -9.83 -13.16
CA ARG A 206 -10.89 -9.71 -12.02
C ARG A 206 -10.42 -10.39 -10.72
N ALA A 207 -9.12 -10.68 -10.57
CA ALA A 207 -8.61 -11.44 -9.42
C ALA A 207 -9.09 -10.89 -8.08
N PHE A 208 -9.17 -9.57 -7.90
CA PHE A 208 -9.66 -8.88 -6.70
C PHE A 208 -10.85 -7.96 -7.00
N ALA A 209 -11.62 -8.22 -8.06
CA ALA A 209 -12.77 -7.40 -8.38
C ALA A 209 -13.85 -7.51 -7.28
N ASN A 210 -14.56 -6.41 -7.01
CA ASN A 210 -15.64 -6.34 -6.02
C ASN A 210 -15.23 -6.75 -4.59
N THR A 211 -13.97 -6.54 -4.19
CA THR A 211 -13.48 -6.91 -2.85
C THR A 211 -13.72 -5.78 -1.83
N PRO A 212 -14.71 -5.90 -0.91
CA PRO A 212 -15.13 -4.80 -0.04
C PRO A 212 -14.15 -4.49 1.10
N ASN A 213 -13.20 -5.38 1.37
CA ASN A 213 -12.27 -5.21 2.49
C ASN A 213 -10.83 -5.02 2.04
N PHE A 214 -10.54 -5.06 0.73
CA PHE A 214 -9.19 -4.95 0.21
C PHE A 214 -8.76 -3.48 0.18
N LEU A 215 -8.06 -3.04 1.24
CA LEU A 215 -7.84 -1.61 1.48
C LEU A 215 -6.58 -1.08 0.81
N ASP A 216 -5.48 -1.83 0.77
CA ASP A 216 -4.21 -1.31 0.29
C ASP A 216 -3.44 -2.38 -0.49
N PHE A 217 -2.84 -1.95 -1.61
CA PHE A 217 -1.88 -2.75 -2.35
C PHE A 217 -0.51 -2.10 -2.31
N THR A 218 0.49 -2.83 -1.81
CA THR A 218 1.89 -2.38 -1.83
C THR A 218 2.78 -3.46 -2.44
N LEU A 219 3.46 -3.10 -3.53
CA LEU A 219 4.55 -3.91 -4.09
C LEU A 219 5.89 -3.43 -3.50
N PRO A 220 6.57 -4.21 -2.64
CA PRO A 220 7.81 -3.78 -2.01
C PRO A 220 8.98 -3.71 -3.00
N ALA A 221 10.03 -2.98 -2.63
CA ALA A 221 11.25 -2.90 -3.43
C ALA A 221 11.90 -4.29 -3.59
N GLY A 222 12.28 -4.62 -4.80
CA GLY A 222 12.85 -5.93 -5.16
C GLY A 222 11.83 -7.00 -5.55
N ALA A 223 10.53 -6.77 -5.30
CA ALA A 223 9.46 -7.60 -5.87
C ALA A 223 9.08 -7.12 -7.27
N SER A 224 8.51 -8.02 -8.07
CA SER A 224 8.09 -7.69 -9.44
C SER A 224 6.88 -8.48 -9.87
N ILE A 225 6.05 -7.86 -10.73
CA ILE A 225 4.87 -8.47 -11.35
C ILE A 225 4.92 -8.16 -12.84
N ASN A 226 4.98 -9.16 -13.72
CA ASN A 226 5.03 -8.89 -15.16
C ASN A 226 3.70 -8.27 -15.63
N ASN A 227 2.57 -8.84 -15.20
CA ASN A 227 1.25 -8.42 -15.67
C ASN A 227 0.21 -8.43 -14.55
N ILE A 228 -0.50 -7.31 -14.39
CA ILE A 228 -1.75 -7.22 -13.64
C ILE A 228 -2.84 -7.07 -14.69
N ASP A 229 -3.70 -8.05 -14.82
CA ASP A 229 -4.68 -8.13 -15.89
C ASP A 229 -5.88 -7.21 -15.70
N ASP A 230 -6.72 -7.22 -16.74
CA ASP A 230 -7.88 -6.35 -16.83
C ASP A 230 -8.83 -6.59 -15.65
N TYR A 231 -9.43 -5.50 -15.16
CA TYR A 231 -10.34 -5.50 -14.02
C TYR A 231 -9.79 -6.08 -12.71
N ALA A 232 -8.47 -6.36 -12.60
CA ALA A 232 -7.89 -7.08 -11.47
C ALA A 232 -8.28 -6.52 -10.09
N PHE A 233 -8.49 -5.21 -9.95
CA PHE A 233 -8.91 -4.52 -8.72
C PHE A 233 -10.18 -3.68 -8.91
N SER A 234 -10.96 -3.91 -9.97
CA SER A 234 -12.15 -3.13 -10.29
C SER A 234 -13.19 -3.17 -9.17
N CYS A 235 -13.82 -2.03 -8.87
CA CYS A 235 -14.87 -1.92 -7.86
C CYS A 235 -14.46 -2.40 -6.45
N SER A 236 -13.17 -2.37 -6.14
CA SER A 236 -12.65 -2.70 -4.81
C SER A 236 -12.79 -1.52 -3.83
N GLN A 237 -12.44 -1.75 -2.57
CA GLN A 237 -12.37 -0.70 -1.55
C GLN A 237 -10.93 -0.20 -1.33
N LEU A 238 -10.09 -0.33 -2.36
CA LEU A 238 -8.71 0.13 -2.35
C LEU A 238 -8.66 1.63 -2.04
N HIS A 239 -7.84 1.97 -1.06
CA HIS A 239 -7.47 3.32 -0.67
C HIS A 239 -6.16 3.72 -1.35
N THR A 240 -5.16 2.83 -1.38
CA THR A 240 -3.87 3.16 -1.98
C THR A 240 -3.28 2.03 -2.82
N ILE A 241 -2.60 2.42 -3.89
CA ILE A 241 -1.72 1.55 -4.68
C ILE A 241 -0.32 2.16 -4.64
N THR A 242 0.61 1.47 -3.99
CA THR A 242 2.02 1.88 -3.87
C THR A 242 2.95 0.87 -4.52
N ILE A 243 3.66 1.27 -5.56
CA ILE A 243 4.63 0.44 -6.29
C ILE A 243 6.05 0.93 -5.96
N ASN A 244 6.78 0.13 -5.19
CA ASN A 244 8.21 0.29 -4.92
C ASN A 244 9.08 -0.73 -5.67
N GLY A 245 8.46 -1.75 -6.26
CA GLY A 245 9.08 -2.75 -7.13
C GLY A 245 8.79 -2.48 -8.60
N THR A 246 8.81 -3.53 -9.44
CA THR A 246 8.58 -3.39 -10.88
C THR A 246 7.26 -4.01 -11.31
N VAL A 247 6.40 -3.25 -11.97
CA VAL A 247 5.21 -3.75 -12.66
C VAL A 247 5.42 -3.61 -14.17
N GLY A 248 5.26 -4.68 -14.93
CA GLY A 248 5.28 -4.58 -16.39
C GLY A 248 4.05 -3.82 -16.87
N ARG A 249 2.87 -4.39 -16.66
CA ARG A 249 1.60 -3.80 -17.11
C ARG A 249 0.56 -3.79 -16.00
N LEU A 250 -0.18 -2.67 -15.91
CA LEU A 250 -1.48 -2.58 -15.26
C LEU A 250 -2.55 -2.59 -16.36
N GLY A 251 -3.45 -3.56 -16.32
CA GLY A 251 -4.39 -3.86 -17.39
C GLY A 251 -5.51 -2.85 -17.57
N ASN A 252 -6.35 -3.11 -18.57
CA ASN A 252 -7.48 -2.26 -18.88
C ASN A 252 -8.53 -2.36 -17.77
N TYR A 253 -9.16 -1.24 -17.41
CA TYR A 253 -10.15 -1.21 -16.32
C TYR A 253 -9.65 -1.77 -14.97
N ALA A 254 -8.34 -1.94 -14.79
CA ALA A 254 -7.77 -2.69 -13.66
C ALA A 254 -8.21 -2.16 -12.29
N VAL A 255 -8.51 -0.87 -12.18
CA VAL A 255 -8.93 -0.17 -10.97
C VAL A 255 -10.13 0.74 -11.27
N GLU A 256 -10.95 0.39 -12.27
CA GLU A 256 -12.17 1.15 -12.64
C GLU A 256 -13.14 1.23 -11.44
N LYS A 257 -13.90 2.33 -11.34
CA LYS A 257 -15.03 2.50 -10.40
C LYS A 257 -14.66 2.23 -8.94
N THR A 258 -13.39 2.49 -8.60
CA THR A 258 -12.88 2.34 -7.24
C THR A 258 -13.04 3.68 -6.55
N ALA A 259 -14.17 3.88 -5.86
CA ALA A 259 -14.53 5.20 -5.33
C ALA A 259 -13.63 5.70 -4.18
N ASN A 260 -13.01 4.78 -3.42
CA ASN A 260 -12.27 5.12 -2.21
C ASN A 260 -10.75 5.26 -2.40
N ILE A 261 -10.24 5.04 -3.63
CA ILE A 261 -8.81 5.18 -3.89
C ILE A 261 -8.42 6.65 -3.80
N THR A 262 -7.38 6.96 -3.02
CA THR A 262 -6.86 8.31 -2.87
C THR A 262 -5.55 8.48 -3.62
N ASP A 263 -4.69 7.47 -3.62
CA ASP A 263 -3.32 7.61 -4.11
C ASP A 263 -2.93 6.45 -5.02
N PHE A 264 -2.44 6.79 -6.22
CA PHE A 264 -1.69 5.88 -7.07
C PHE A 264 -0.25 6.39 -7.18
N THR A 265 0.67 5.68 -6.55
CA THR A 265 2.07 6.10 -6.43
C THR A 265 3.02 5.00 -6.91
N VAL A 266 3.80 5.32 -7.93
CA VAL A 266 5.03 4.61 -8.31
C VAL A 266 6.18 5.49 -7.84
N ASN A 267 6.90 5.02 -6.82
CA ASN A 267 8.01 5.77 -6.21
C ASN A 267 9.28 5.67 -7.08
N SER A 268 10.27 6.52 -6.81
CA SER A 268 11.56 6.53 -7.51
C SER A 268 12.37 5.22 -7.47
N THR A 269 12.04 4.29 -6.56
CA THR A 269 12.64 2.95 -6.53
C THR A 269 11.83 1.91 -7.31
N GLY A 270 10.59 2.24 -7.66
CA GLY A 270 9.71 1.40 -8.43
C GLY A 270 9.67 1.80 -9.90
N SER A 271 8.99 0.98 -10.70
CA SER A 271 8.69 1.27 -12.09
C SER A 271 7.39 0.61 -12.50
N ILE A 272 6.65 1.25 -13.40
CA ILE A 272 5.55 0.67 -14.15
C ILE A 272 5.80 0.94 -15.63
N THR A 273 5.65 -0.05 -16.51
CA THR A 273 5.87 0.18 -17.96
C THR A 273 4.61 0.74 -18.61
N THR A 274 3.47 0.11 -18.38
CA THR A 274 2.21 0.47 -19.05
C THR A 274 1.05 0.56 -18.06
N VAL A 275 0.26 1.63 -18.17
CA VAL A 275 -1.07 1.76 -17.56
C VAL A 275 -2.09 1.62 -18.69
N GLY A 276 -2.97 0.62 -18.59
CA GLY A 276 -3.93 0.26 -19.64
C GLY A 276 -5.04 1.27 -19.87
N ASP A 277 -5.84 1.01 -20.90
CA ASP A 277 -7.01 1.82 -21.23
C ASP A 277 -8.04 1.73 -20.13
N HIS A 278 -8.66 2.87 -19.79
CA HIS A 278 -9.65 2.96 -18.71
C HIS A 278 -9.18 2.43 -17.35
N ALA A 279 -7.87 2.27 -17.12
CA ALA A 279 -7.32 1.60 -15.94
C ALA A 279 -7.89 2.14 -14.61
N PHE A 280 -8.18 3.42 -14.53
CA PHE A 280 -8.78 4.10 -13.38
C PHE A 280 -10.02 4.91 -13.76
N TYR A 281 -10.74 4.49 -14.80
CA TYR A 281 -11.95 5.17 -15.24
C TYR A 281 -12.98 5.26 -14.10
N ASP A 282 -13.53 6.46 -13.90
CA ASP A 282 -14.56 6.75 -12.88
C ASP A 282 -14.12 6.39 -11.44
N SER A 283 -12.82 6.57 -11.14
CA SER A 283 -12.24 6.29 -9.81
C SER A 283 -12.02 7.54 -8.97
N GLY A 284 -11.98 7.37 -7.64
CA GLY A 284 -11.91 8.47 -6.66
C GLY A 284 -10.53 9.11 -6.45
N ILE A 285 -9.56 8.88 -7.35
CA ILE A 285 -8.14 9.21 -7.12
C ILE A 285 -7.95 10.70 -6.85
N HIS A 286 -7.09 11.00 -5.88
CA HIS A 286 -6.69 12.35 -5.52
C HIS A 286 -5.27 12.70 -5.98
N ASN A 287 -4.32 11.77 -5.88
CA ASN A 287 -2.93 12.01 -6.28
C ASN A 287 -2.42 10.89 -7.18
N ILE A 288 -1.82 11.30 -8.29
CA ILE A 288 -1.14 10.40 -9.23
C ILE A 288 0.32 10.81 -9.27
N VAL A 289 1.20 9.90 -8.85
CA VAL A 289 2.66 10.08 -8.92
C VAL A 289 3.24 8.89 -9.63
N LEU A 290 3.73 9.08 -10.86
CA LEU A 290 4.36 8.04 -11.67
C LEU A 290 5.82 8.40 -11.89
N GLN A 291 6.71 7.80 -11.09
CA GLN A 291 8.16 7.91 -11.25
C GLN A 291 8.72 6.60 -11.82
N GLY A 292 9.78 6.67 -12.62
CA GLY A 292 10.45 5.48 -13.15
C GLY A 292 10.41 5.42 -14.68
N SER A 293 10.07 4.27 -15.25
CA SER A 293 10.16 3.99 -16.69
C SER A 293 8.80 3.73 -17.33
N VAL A 294 7.82 4.59 -17.06
CA VAL A 294 6.52 4.54 -17.75
C VAL A 294 6.70 4.90 -19.22
N THR A 295 6.14 4.09 -20.11
CA THR A 295 6.21 4.26 -21.56
C THR A 295 4.85 4.55 -22.19
N SER A 296 3.75 4.16 -21.52
CA SER A 296 2.40 4.44 -22.02
C SER A 296 1.37 4.50 -20.90
N ILE A 297 0.50 5.51 -21.00
CA ILE A 297 -0.73 5.65 -20.24
C ILE A 297 -1.87 5.60 -21.27
N GLY A 298 -2.76 4.62 -21.13
CA GLY A 298 -3.80 4.31 -22.09
C GLY A 298 -4.88 5.37 -22.25
N SER A 299 -5.74 5.16 -23.24
CA SER A 299 -6.88 6.02 -23.52
C SER A 299 -7.89 5.94 -22.39
N TYR A 300 -8.47 7.08 -22.01
CA TYR A 300 -9.38 7.21 -20.87
C TYR A 300 -8.83 6.69 -19.53
N ALA A 301 -7.51 6.46 -19.39
CA ALA A 301 -6.92 5.79 -18.22
C ALA A 301 -7.33 6.41 -16.88
N PHE A 302 -7.53 7.73 -16.83
CA PHE A 302 -7.96 8.49 -15.66
C PHE A 302 -9.19 9.37 -15.95
N ALA A 303 -9.98 9.03 -16.96
CA ALA A 303 -11.17 9.80 -17.30
C ALA A 303 -12.26 9.69 -16.20
N ASN A 304 -13.05 10.75 -16.05
CA ASN A 304 -14.09 10.88 -15.01
C ASN A 304 -13.59 10.77 -13.55
N CYS A 305 -12.28 10.91 -13.28
CA CYS A 305 -11.79 10.91 -11.90
C CYS A 305 -12.21 12.20 -11.15
N GLY A 306 -12.95 12.03 -10.04
CA GLY A 306 -13.69 13.13 -9.43
C GLY A 306 -12.92 14.11 -8.52
N ASN A 307 -11.65 13.85 -8.12
CA ASN A 307 -10.99 14.64 -7.07
C ASN A 307 -9.46 14.79 -7.19
N ILE A 308 -8.90 14.81 -8.41
CA ILE A 308 -7.45 14.84 -8.58
C ILE A 308 -6.86 16.22 -8.19
N LEU A 309 -6.05 16.27 -7.14
CA LEU A 309 -5.29 17.46 -6.74
C LEU A 309 -4.06 17.66 -7.64
N GLN A 310 -3.39 16.57 -7.98
CA GLN A 310 -2.15 16.61 -8.74
C GLN A 310 -1.91 15.34 -9.55
N VAL A 311 -1.42 15.55 -10.76
CA VAL A 311 -0.80 14.53 -11.61
C VAL A 311 0.67 14.88 -11.78
N GLU A 312 1.56 13.95 -11.43
CA GLU A 312 3.00 14.04 -11.66
C GLU A 312 3.46 12.80 -12.43
N VAL A 313 3.93 13.00 -13.66
CA VAL A 313 4.55 11.94 -14.47
C VAL A 313 6.01 12.33 -14.70
N SER A 314 6.91 11.59 -14.06
CA SER A 314 8.35 11.73 -14.17
C SER A 314 8.95 10.44 -14.72
N SER A 315 9.03 10.35 -16.04
CA SER A 315 9.62 9.21 -16.74
C SER A 315 11.08 9.46 -17.12
N ASN A 316 11.89 8.41 -17.05
CA ASN A 316 13.24 8.38 -17.62
C ASN A 316 13.28 7.80 -19.05
N THR A 317 12.12 7.51 -19.63
CA THR A 317 11.94 7.04 -21.01
C THR A 317 10.96 7.94 -21.76
N ASN A 318 10.95 7.85 -23.10
CA ASN A 318 9.87 8.43 -23.88
C ASN A 318 8.54 7.76 -23.49
N TYR A 319 7.47 8.55 -23.45
CA TYR A 319 6.15 8.05 -23.06
C TYR A 319 5.02 8.72 -23.82
N THR A 320 3.87 8.06 -23.80
CA THR A 320 2.64 8.49 -24.47
C THR A 320 1.50 8.63 -23.47
N LEU A 321 0.60 9.58 -23.75
CA LEU A 321 -0.70 9.72 -23.09
C LEU A 321 -1.76 9.42 -24.14
N GLY A 322 -2.64 8.46 -23.88
CA GLY A 322 -3.71 8.07 -24.79
C GLY A 322 -4.76 9.17 -24.98
N GLU A 323 -5.62 8.98 -25.98
CA GLU A 323 -6.74 9.87 -26.21
C GLU A 323 -7.64 9.92 -24.97
N TYR A 324 -8.11 11.12 -24.62
CA TYR A 324 -8.99 11.34 -23.47
C TYR A 324 -8.45 10.82 -22.13
N ALA A 325 -7.13 10.59 -22.00
CA ALA A 325 -6.53 9.96 -20.81
C ALA A 325 -6.96 10.60 -19.48
N PHE A 326 -7.24 11.90 -19.45
CA PHE A 326 -7.73 12.62 -18.28
C PHE A 326 -9.06 13.35 -18.52
N SER A 327 -9.85 12.98 -19.54
CA SER A 327 -11.09 13.67 -19.86
C SER A 327 -12.07 13.68 -18.68
N CYS A 328 -12.71 14.83 -18.46
CA CYS A 328 -13.63 15.12 -17.35
C CYS A 328 -13.04 14.97 -15.95
N ALA A 329 -11.72 14.73 -15.82
CA ALA A 329 -11.08 14.59 -14.53
C ALA A 329 -11.01 15.95 -13.81
N GLN A 330 -11.30 15.97 -12.51
CA GLN A 330 -11.29 17.19 -11.70
C GLN A 330 -9.87 17.55 -11.23
N ILE A 331 -8.93 17.61 -12.17
CA ILE A 331 -7.49 17.83 -11.93
C ILE A 331 -7.22 19.30 -11.63
N HIS A 332 -6.36 19.61 -10.66
CA HIS A 332 -5.91 21.00 -10.42
C HIS A 332 -4.55 21.30 -11.06
N ASN A 333 -3.58 20.39 -10.94
CA ASN A 333 -2.21 20.60 -11.41
C ASN A 333 -1.68 19.38 -12.16
N VAL A 334 -1.01 19.64 -13.28
CA VAL A 334 -0.38 18.60 -14.12
C VAL A 334 1.10 18.95 -14.32
N TYR A 335 1.97 17.99 -14.01
CA TYR A 335 3.42 18.07 -14.19
C TYR A 335 3.91 16.89 -15.03
N LEU A 336 4.43 17.18 -16.22
CA LEU A 336 4.87 16.17 -17.19
C LEU A 336 6.36 16.37 -17.48
N SER A 337 7.16 15.31 -17.34
CA SER A 337 8.59 15.33 -17.63
C SER A 337 8.90 15.20 -19.12
N GLU A 338 10.15 15.49 -19.49
CA GLU A 338 10.67 15.25 -20.84
C GLU A 338 10.44 13.81 -21.31
N GLY A 339 10.34 13.65 -22.63
CA GLY A 339 10.06 12.37 -23.29
C GLY A 339 8.63 12.23 -23.83
N LEU A 340 7.75 13.19 -23.53
CA LEU A 340 6.40 13.27 -24.09
C LEU A 340 6.38 14.12 -25.36
N THR A 341 5.90 13.54 -26.46
CA THR A 341 5.89 14.22 -27.77
C THR A 341 4.52 14.79 -28.14
N ASN A 342 3.44 14.21 -27.64
CA ASN A 342 2.08 14.53 -28.05
C ASN A 342 1.17 14.69 -26.83
N ILE A 343 0.33 15.73 -26.85
CA ILE A 343 -0.91 15.78 -26.09
C ILE A 343 -2.00 15.35 -27.06
N GLU A 344 -2.50 14.14 -26.88
CA GLU A 344 -3.45 13.51 -27.81
C GLU A 344 -4.84 14.15 -27.74
N LYS A 345 -5.73 13.67 -28.61
CA LYS A 345 -7.10 14.14 -28.71
C LYS A 345 -7.80 14.08 -27.35
N GLY A 346 -8.39 15.19 -26.92
CA GLY A 346 -9.22 15.27 -25.71
C GLY A 346 -8.51 14.95 -24.40
N THR A 347 -7.17 14.87 -24.35
CA THR A 347 -6.43 14.40 -23.16
C THR A 347 -6.88 15.08 -21.87
N PHE A 348 -7.13 16.39 -21.87
CA PHE A 348 -7.64 17.18 -20.74
C PHE A 348 -9.00 17.84 -21.03
N GLU A 349 -9.80 17.27 -21.93
CA GLU A 349 -11.15 17.77 -22.21
C GLU A 349 -11.96 17.84 -20.90
N LYS A 350 -12.70 18.94 -20.69
CA LYS A 350 -13.62 19.14 -19.55
C LYS A 350 -12.95 19.01 -18.18
N CYS A 351 -11.64 19.20 -18.09
CA CYS A 351 -10.92 19.34 -16.81
C CYS A 351 -11.25 20.69 -16.16
N GLY A 352 -12.43 20.80 -15.56
CA GLY A 352 -13.01 22.06 -15.07
C GLY A 352 -12.17 22.78 -14.02
N ASN A 353 -11.40 22.05 -13.21
CA ASN A 353 -10.60 22.61 -12.10
C ASN A 353 -9.12 22.82 -12.48
N LEU A 354 -8.73 22.57 -13.73
CA LEU A 354 -7.32 22.58 -14.12
C LEU A 354 -6.79 24.00 -14.11
N GLU A 355 -5.87 24.29 -13.19
CA GLU A 355 -5.29 25.61 -13.00
C GLU A 355 -3.88 25.74 -13.58
N LYS A 356 -3.12 24.64 -13.59
CA LYS A 356 -1.73 24.64 -14.04
C LYS A 356 -1.35 23.39 -14.82
N VAL A 357 -0.69 23.60 -15.94
CA VAL A 357 -0.10 22.53 -16.75
C VAL A 357 1.35 22.89 -17.07
N GLN A 358 2.27 22.06 -16.61
CA GLN A 358 3.68 22.15 -16.96
C GLN A 358 3.99 21.09 -18.03
N LEU A 359 4.06 21.55 -19.28
CA LEU A 359 4.46 20.72 -20.42
C LEU A 359 6.00 20.68 -20.54
N PRO A 360 6.58 19.54 -20.95
CA PRO A 360 8.00 19.47 -21.28
C PRO A 360 8.29 20.12 -22.64
N GLN A 361 9.56 20.47 -22.89
CA GLN A 361 9.99 21.08 -24.16
C GLN A 361 9.92 20.10 -25.34
N SER A 362 9.84 18.80 -25.06
CA SER A 362 9.70 17.74 -26.09
C SER A 362 8.32 17.67 -26.76
N VAL A 363 7.29 18.37 -26.26
CA VAL A 363 5.95 18.36 -26.87
C VAL A 363 5.99 19.05 -28.24
N LYS A 364 5.48 18.36 -29.26
CA LYS A 364 5.41 18.82 -30.65
C LYS A 364 3.99 19.08 -31.12
N ASN A 365 3.01 18.33 -30.62
CA ASN A 365 1.63 18.41 -31.06
C ASN A 365 0.66 18.47 -29.87
N ILE A 366 -0.34 19.34 -29.98
CA ILE A 366 -1.54 19.38 -29.15
C ILE A 366 -2.73 19.08 -30.06
N GLY A 367 -3.36 17.93 -29.85
CA GLY A 367 -4.42 17.39 -30.68
C GLY A 367 -5.78 18.06 -30.50
N ASP A 368 -6.75 17.60 -31.29
CA ASP A 368 -8.13 18.10 -31.25
C ASP A 368 -8.73 17.96 -29.85
N ASP A 369 -9.49 18.98 -29.45
CA ASP A 369 -10.18 19.04 -28.16
C ASP A 369 -9.30 18.85 -26.90
N ALA A 370 -7.97 18.85 -27.02
CA ALA A 370 -7.05 18.46 -25.95
C ALA A 370 -7.26 19.22 -24.62
N PHE A 371 -7.68 20.49 -24.69
CA PHE A 371 -8.04 21.35 -23.56
C PHE A 371 -9.43 21.98 -23.77
N LYS A 372 -10.33 21.30 -24.50
CA LYS A 372 -11.70 21.77 -24.72
C LYS A 372 -12.43 21.89 -23.40
N ASN A 373 -13.19 22.98 -23.21
CA ASN A 373 -13.96 23.25 -21.99
C ASN A 373 -13.11 23.21 -20.70
N VAL A 374 -11.90 23.76 -20.76
CA VAL A 374 -11.03 24.01 -19.59
C VAL A 374 -11.09 25.50 -19.24
N PRO A 375 -11.99 25.95 -18.34
CA PRO A 375 -12.24 27.37 -18.10
C PRO A 375 -11.22 28.05 -17.18
N ASN A 376 -10.52 27.27 -16.34
CA ASN A 376 -9.80 27.78 -15.18
C ASN A 376 -8.26 27.71 -15.28
N LEU A 377 -7.70 27.37 -16.45
CA LEU A 377 -6.26 27.26 -16.64
C LEU A 377 -5.61 28.64 -16.50
N LYS A 378 -4.73 28.81 -15.51
CA LYS A 378 -4.03 30.06 -15.19
C LYS A 378 -2.59 30.06 -15.70
N GLU A 379 -1.97 28.90 -15.78
CA GLU A 379 -0.57 28.76 -16.15
C GLU A 379 -0.38 27.57 -17.10
N ILE A 380 0.10 27.87 -18.31
CA ILE A 380 0.56 26.87 -19.27
C ILE A 380 1.76 27.45 -20.04
N ASN A 381 2.83 26.66 -20.14
CA ASN A 381 3.96 26.98 -20.99
C ASN A 381 3.95 26.03 -22.18
N ILE A 382 3.65 26.54 -23.36
CA ILE A 382 3.63 25.75 -24.60
C ILE A 382 4.98 25.92 -25.29
N PRO A 383 5.71 24.82 -25.58
CA PRO A 383 7.00 24.92 -26.26
C PRO A 383 6.90 25.69 -27.59
N PRO A 384 7.97 26.39 -28.01
CA PRO A 384 8.04 26.99 -29.34
C PRO A 384 7.73 25.96 -30.44
N ASP A 385 7.17 26.40 -31.56
CA ASP A 385 6.86 25.56 -32.73
C ASP A 385 5.88 24.39 -32.50
N THR A 386 5.25 24.29 -31.33
CA THR A 386 4.19 23.31 -31.06
C THR A 386 3.03 23.51 -32.03
N THR A 387 2.66 22.47 -32.77
CA THR A 387 1.45 22.46 -33.61
C THR A 387 0.23 22.28 -32.72
N ILE A 388 -0.77 23.15 -32.88
CA ILE A 388 -1.99 23.16 -32.05
C ILE A 388 -3.19 22.99 -32.96
N ALA A 389 -4.00 21.97 -32.72
CA ALA A 389 -5.25 21.76 -33.44
C ALA A 389 -6.25 22.90 -33.22
N SER A 390 -7.08 23.18 -34.22
CA SER A 390 -8.01 24.32 -34.20
C SER A 390 -9.04 24.25 -33.06
N SER A 391 -9.42 23.04 -32.64
CA SER A 391 -10.39 22.77 -31.57
C SER A 391 -9.73 22.61 -30.18
N ALA A 392 -8.39 22.59 -30.10
CA ALA A 392 -7.67 22.21 -28.90
C ALA A 392 -8.05 23.03 -27.65
N PHE A 393 -8.42 24.29 -27.83
CA PHE A 393 -8.84 25.21 -26.76
C PHE A 393 -10.26 25.76 -26.98
N GLU A 394 -11.15 24.98 -27.59
CA GLU A 394 -12.56 25.37 -27.77
C GLU A 394 -13.29 25.45 -26.41
N GLY A 395 -14.15 26.46 -26.22
CA GLY A 395 -14.96 26.60 -25.00
C GLY A 395 -14.17 26.99 -23.75
N VAL A 396 -12.95 27.51 -23.89
CA VAL A 396 -12.11 27.94 -22.76
C VAL A 396 -12.53 29.31 -22.20
N GLY A 397 -12.23 29.51 -20.90
CA GLY A 397 -12.53 30.73 -20.16
C GLY A 397 -11.44 31.79 -20.30
N ASP A 398 -11.71 33.00 -19.78
CA ASP A 398 -10.80 34.14 -19.93
C ASP A 398 -9.44 33.93 -19.24
N SER A 399 -9.42 33.19 -18.14
CA SER A 399 -8.18 32.76 -17.46
C SER A 399 -7.27 32.01 -18.41
N THR A 400 -7.84 31.05 -19.15
CA THR A 400 -7.12 30.21 -20.10
C THR A 400 -6.66 30.99 -21.32
N LYS A 401 -7.51 31.86 -21.88
CA LYS A 401 -7.10 32.77 -22.95
C LYS A 401 -5.92 33.65 -22.54
N LYS A 402 -5.95 34.17 -21.30
CA LYS A 402 -4.84 34.96 -20.75
C LYS A 402 -3.57 34.12 -20.57
N ALA A 403 -3.69 32.88 -20.10
CA ALA A 403 -2.57 31.96 -19.96
C ALA A 403 -1.93 31.62 -21.32
N LEU A 404 -2.76 31.39 -22.35
CA LEU A 404 -2.31 31.19 -23.73
C LEU A 404 -1.58 32.41 -24.28
N ALA A 405 -2.13 33.61 -24.09
CA ALA A 405 -1.45 34.84 -24.50
C ALA A 405 -0.11 35.05 -23.78
N ALA A 406 -0.04 34.69 -22.49
CA ALA A 406 1.17 34.76 -21.69
C ALA A 406 2.21 33.69 -22.04
N SER A 407 1.81 32.60 -22.71
CA SER A 407 2.74 31.54 -23.15
C SER A 407 3.75 32.01 -24.21
N GLY A 408 3.43 33.09 -24.94
CA GLY A 408 4.27 33.62 -26.03
C GLY A 408 4.34 32.72 -27.27
N ASN A 409 3.59 31.60 -27.30
CA ASN A 409 3.55 30.70 -28.45
C ASN A 409 2.73 31.31 -29.60
N THR A 410 3.35 31.45 -30.79
CA THR A 410 2.75 32.08 -31.98
C THR A 410 1.46 31.37 -32.41
N ASN A 411 1.42 30.03 -32.41
CA ASN A 411 0.25 29.27 -32.80
C ASN A 411 -0.90 29.43 -31.80
N ALA A 412 -0.60 29.53 -30.50
CA ALA A 412 -1.59 29.83 -29.47
C ALA A 412 -2.15 31.25 -29.62
N LEU A 413 -1.33 32.23 -30.01
CA LEU A 413 -1.79 33.61 -30.28
C LEU A 413 -2.68 33.67 -31.53
N VAL A 414 -2.36 32.92 -32.58
CA VAL A 414 -3.19 32.79 -33.80
C VAL A 414 -4.58 32.23 -33.45
N LEU A 415 -4.64 31.21 -32.59
CA LEU A 415 -5.89 30.64 -32.07
C LEU A 415 -6.78 31.66 -31.35
N LEU A 416 -6.18 32.66 -30.69
CA LEU A 416 -6.90 33.75 -30.02
C LEU A 416 -7.31 34.87 -30.99
N GLY A 417 -7.05 34.73 -32.30
CA GLY A 417 -7.29 35.78 -33.29
C GLY A 417 -6.39 37.00 -33.12
N MET A 418 -5.26 36.85 -32.41
CA MET A 418 -4.30 37.94 -32.21
C MET A 418 -3.38 38.04 -33.43
N SER A 419 -3.27 39.25 -34.00
CA SER A 419 -2.39 39.53 -35.14
C SER A 419 -0.93 39.37 -34.71
N VAL A 420 -0.29 38.30 -35.15
CA VAL A 420 1.14 38.06 -34.97
C VAL A 420 1.92 38.76 -36.08
N VAL A 421 2.53 39.90 -35.77
CA VAL A 421 3.63 40.44 -36.59
C VAL A 421 4.82 39.50 -36.37
N PRO A 422 5.48 38.99 -37.43
CA PRO A 422 6.67 38.15 -37.27
C PRO A 422 7.79 39.03 -36.73
N THR A 423 7.89 39.17 -35.41
CA THR A 423 9.07 39.76 -34.80
C THR A 423 10.18 38.73 -34.89
N SER A 424 11.18 39.07 -35.70
CA SER A 424 12.47 38.42 -35.85
C SER A 424 12.92 37.67 -34.59
N THR A 425 13.29 36.41 -34.78
CA THR A 425 14.10 35.54 -33.90
C THR A 425 14.42 36.14 -32.52
N PRO A 426 13.87 35.61 -31.42
CA PRO A 426 14.34 36.01 -30.10
C PRO A 426 15.81 35.62 -30.00
N ALA A 427 16.64 36.54 -29.51
CA ALA A 427 18.05 36.30 -29.23
C ALA A 427 18.20 35.01 -28.41
N PRO A 428 19.24 34.19 -28.65
CA PRO A 428 19.46 32.98 -27.88
C PRO A 428 19.59 33.37 -26.41
N VAL A 429 18.62 32.97 -25.60
CA VAL A 429 18.72 33.05 -24.14
C VAL A 429 19.91 32.18 -23.76
N PRO A 430 20.89 32.69 -22.99
CA PRO A 430 22.10 31.95 -22.70
C PRO A 430 21.73 30.64 -22.01
N VAL A 431 22.29 29.54 -22.52
CA VAL A 431 22.22 28.21 -21.92
C VAL A 431 22.84 28.29 -20.52
N ALA A 432 22.00 28.52 -19.51
CA ALA A 432 22.37 28.26 -18.14
C ALA A 432 22.51 26.75 -18.01
N ALA A 433 23.70 26.30 -17.65
CA ALA A 433 24.02 24.90 -17.40
C ALA A 433 22.90 24.23 -16.60
N ILE A 434 22.47 23.06 -17.08
CA ILE A 434 21.53 22.17 -16.41
C ILE A 434 22.15 21.81 -15.05
N THR A 435 21.80 22.58 -14.04
CA THR A 435 21.76 22.08 -12.68
C THR A 435 20.34 21.57 -12.48
N THR A 436 20.23 20.30 -12.10
CA THR A 436 18.99 19.68 -11.61
C THR A 436 18.14 20.70 -10.86
N PRO A 437 16.86 20.92 -11.22
CA PRO A 437 16.04 21.89 -10.52
C PRO A 437 15.97 21.51 -9.04
N ALA A 438 16.46 22.40 -8.18
CA ALA A 438 15.98 22.41 -6.81
C ALA A 438 14.48 22.69 -6.87
N ALA A 439 13.69 21.81 -6.24
CA ALA A 439 12.24 21.84 -6.22
C ALA A 439 11.67 23.27 -6.09
N PRO A 440 10.67 23.67 -6.91
CA PRO A 440 10.08 24.99 -6.82
C PRO A 440 9.51 25.22 -5.41
N ALA A 441 9.84 26.36 -4.82
CA ALA A 441 9.27 26.80 -3.56
C ALA A 441 7.75 26.93 -3.72
N SER A 442 7.02 26.09 -2.99
CA SER A 442 5.56 26.08 -2.92
C SER A 442 5.01 27.45 -2.53
N VAL A 443 4.34 28.14 -3.45
CA VAL A 443 3.49 29.30 -3.13
C VAL A 443 2.08 28.79 -2.80
N THR A 444 2.01 28.16 -1.63
CA THR A 444 0.81 27.94 -0.81
C THR A 444 1.33 28.09 0.62
N PRO A 445 0.60 28.70 1.57
CA PRO A 445 1.10 28.85 2.94
C PRO A 445 1.41 27.45 3.47
N ALA A 446 2.70 27.12 3.54
CA ALA A 446 3.15 25.79 3.87
C ALA A 446 2.52 25.37 5.21
N PRO A 447 1.98 24.15 5.35
CA PRO A 447 1.68 23.64 6.68
C PRO A 447 2.99 23.71 7.44
N ALA A 448 3.02 24.51 8.52
CA ALA A 448 4.22 24.88 9.24
C ALA A 448 5.17 23.67 9.33
N LYS A 449 6.31 23.71 8.61
CA LYS A 449 7.30 22.61 8.62
C LYS A 449 7.73 22.42 10.06
N VAL A 450 7.14 21.43 10.75
CA VAL A 450 7.51 21.10 12.14
C VAL A 450 8.85 20.37 12.09
N SER A 451 9.93 21.15 12.02
CA SER A 451 11.29 20.64 12.14
C SER A 451 11.68 20.55 13.61
N VAL A 452 12.24 19.39 14.01
CA VAL A 452 12.71 19.17 15.38
C VAL A 452 14.23 19.10 15.35
N GLY A 453 14.88 20.02 16.07
CA GLY A 453 16.33 20.11 16.13
C GLY A 453 17.02 18.84 16.65
N LYS A 454 18.32 18.71 16.39
CA LYS A 454 19.13 17.57 16.87
C LYS A 454 19.17 17.56 18.40
N ALA A 455 18.79 16.44 19.01
CA ALA A 455 18.91 16.27 20.44
C ALA A 455 20.40 16.12 20.85
N LYS A 456 20.83 16.82 21.90
CA LYS A 456 22.22 16.75 22.40
C LYS A 456 22.26 16.07 23.77
N LEU A 457 22.62 14.79 23.79
CA LEU A 457 22.89 14.03 25.01
C LEU A 457 24.19 14.55 25.64
N THR A 458 24.08 15.24 26.79
CA THR A 458 25.20 15.92 27.44
C THR A 458 25.96 14.99 28.38
N SER A 459 25.27 14.11 29.10
CA SER A 459 25.92 13.11 29.95
C SER A 459 25.15 11.80 30.08
N ALA A 460 25.89 10.73 30.35
CA ALA A 460 25.37 9.42 30.71
C ALA A 460 26.26 8.87 31.83
N LYS A 461 25.82 8.98 33.09
CA LYS A 461 26.64 8.62 34.28
C LYS A 461 26.01 7.45 35.02
N LYS A 462 26.83 6.51 35.51
CA LYS A 462 26.37 5.42 36.38
C LYS A 462 26.12 5.94 37.79
N LYS A 463 24.94 5.68 38.35
CA LYS A 463 24.58 5.98 39.75
C LYS A 463 23.70 4.85 40.30
N LYS A 464 24.14 4.18 41.37
CA LYS A 464 23.41 3.08 42.05
C LYS A 464 22.77 2.04 41.09
N GLY A 465 23.55 1.49 40.15
CA GLY A 465 23.08 0.47 39.20
C GLY A 465 22.20 0.97 38.05
N LYS A 466 22.00 2.29 37.93
CA LYS A 466 21.26 2.95 36.84
C LYS A 466 22.19 3.87 36.04
N ALA A 467 21.92 4.04 34.75
CA ALA A 467 22.48 5.11 33.93
C ALA A 467 21.56 6.33 34.02
N VAL A 468 22.08 7.43 34.55
CA VAL A 468 21.43 8.74 34.56
C VAL A 468 21.85 9.48 33.31
N LEU A 469 20.90 9.67 32.40
CA LEU A 469 21.06 10.39 31.14
C LEU A 469 20.63 11.84 31.35
N THR A 470 21.43 12.78 30.87
CA THR A 470 21.10 14.21 30.86
C THR A 470 21.22 14.77 29.44
N TRP A 471 20.30 15.62 29.01
CA TRP A 471 20.35 16.28 27.70
C TRP A 471 19.84 17.73 27.75
N LYS A 472 20.19 18.52 26.74
CA LYS A 472 19.64 19.89 26.59
C LYS A 472 18.25 19.84 25.94
N LYS A 473 17.36 20.72 26.41
CA LYS A 473 16.04 20.90 25.82
C LYS A 473 16.16 21.39 24.38
N VAL A 474 15.40 20.78 23.46
CA VAL A 474 15.26 21.19 22.07
C VAL A 474 14.00 22.06 21.96
N LYS A 475 14.14 23.28 21.42
CA LYS A 475 13.03 24.20 21.15
C LYS A 475 12.07 23.56 20.15
N GLY A 476 10.76 23.52 20.48
CA GLY A 476 9.72 22.90 19.62
C GLY A 476 9.52 21.39 19.78
N ALA A 477 10.25 20.70 20.67
CA ALA A 477 10.05 19.26 20.88
C ALA A 477 8.86 18.96 21.83
N SER A 478 7.96 18.08 21.41
CA SER A 478 6.89 17.50 22.24
C SER A 478 7.37 16.34 23.13
N GLY A 479 8.56 15.79 22.90
CA GLY A 479 9.17 14.75 23.74
C GLY A 479 10.47 14.16 23.19
N TYR A 480 10.96 13.08 23.82
CA TYR A 480 12.21 12.40 23.43
C TYR A 480 12.05 10.88 23.41
N THR A 481 12.70 10.20 22.47
CA THR A 481 12.84 8.73 22.42
C THR A 481 14.28 8.33 22.71
N ILE A 482 14.47 7.36 23.61
CA ILE A 482 15.78 6.89 24.04
C ILE A 482 16.03 5.49 23.47
N TYR A 483 17.15 5.36 22.77
CA TYR A 483 17.59 4.11 22.16
C TYR A 483 18.72 3.53 23.00
N LYS A 484 18.60 2.25 23.41
CA LYS A 484 19.64 1.54 24.16
C LYS A 484 20.11 0.29 23.42
N LYS A 485 21.43 0.12 23.34
CA LYS A 485 22.08 -1.10 22.83
C LYS A 485 22.97 -1.69 23.93
N VAL A 486 22.71 -2.92 24.33
CA VAL A 486 23.43 -3.60 25.43
C VAL A 486 24.39 -4.64 24.86
N VAL A 487 25.66 -4.59 25.26
CA VAL A 487 26.72 -5.53 24.85
C VAL A 487 27.30 -6.18 26.10
N LYS A 488 27.20 -7.51 26.25
CA LYS A 488 27.77 -8.24 27.39
C LYS A 488 29.30 -8.26 27.30
N LYS A 489 30.00 -8.26 28.46
CA LYS A 489 31.47 -8.39 28.50
C LYS A 489 31.85 -9.80 28.01
N GLY A 490 32.78 -9.89 27.04
CA GLY A 490 33.25 -11.16 26.45
C GLY A 490 32.65 -11.54 25.09
N THR A 491 31.67 -10.78 24.56
CA THR A 491 31.08 -11.05 23.22
C THR A 491 31.69 -10.12 22.17
N LYS A 492 32.21 -10.66 21.05
CA LYS A 492 32.63 -9.85 19.88
C LYS A 492 31.44 -9.01 19.40
N ALA A 493 31.67 -7.72 19.07
CA ALA A 493 30.64 -6.71 18.81
C ALA A 493 29.60 -7.06 17.73
N LYS A 494 29.88 -8.06 16.87
CA LYS A 494 29.01 -8.55 15.79
C LYS A 494 27.84 -9.44 16.26
N LYS A 495 27.85 -10.00 17.48
CA LYS A 495 26.74 -10.83 18.05
C LYS A 495 25.87 -10.10 19.11
N ALA A 496 25.73 -8.77 19.02
CA ALA A 496 24.97 -8.00 20.01
C ALA A 496 23.44 -8.06 19.77
N LYS A 497 22.69 -8.70 20.67
CA LYS A 497 21.21 -8.81 20.65
C LYS A 497 20.49 -7.45 20.55
N LYS A 498 19.42 -7.42 19.72
CA LYS A 498 18.33 -6.43 19.50
C LYS A 498 18.47 -5.05 20.20
N ILE A 499 18.40 -3.97 19.41
CA ILE A 499 18.14 -2.60 19.89
C ILE A 499 16.81 -2.63 20.65
N LYS A 500 16.83 -2.49 21.97
CA LYS A 500 15.59 -2.34 22.73
C LYS A 500 15.21 -0.86 22.74
N PHE A 501 14.05 -0.55 22.17
CA PHE A 501 13.46 0.77 22.27
C PHE A 501 12.93 0.97 23.68
N VAL A 502 13.24 2.10 24.31
CA VAL A 502 12.48 2.56 25.48
C VAL A 502 11.80 3.85 25.03
N LYS A 503 10.54 3.71 24.62
CA LYS A 503 9.70 4.87 24.30
C LYS A 503 9.28 5.47 25.63
N VAL A 504 9.97 6.53 26.06
CA VAL A 504 9.55 7.30 27.23
C VAL A 504 8.44 8.24 26.74
N LYS A 505 7.18 7.84 26.90
CA LYS A 505 6.04 8.74 26.69
C LYS A 505 5.99 9.73 27.87
N ASN A 506 5.74 11.01 27.57
CA ASN A 506 5.50 12.07 28.56
C ASN A 506 6.65 12.41 29.52
N VAL A 507 7.87 12.63 29.01
CA VAL A 507 8.77 13.55 29.72
C VAL A 507 8.31 14.95 29.34
N SER A 508 7.62 15.64 30.24
CA SER A 508 7.25 17.05 30.02
C SER A 508 8.50 17.83 29.59
N ALA A 509 8.32 18.87 28.78
CA ALA A 509 9.41 19.68 28.26
C ALA A 509 10.28 20.36 29.35
N LYS A 510 10.06 20.07 30.65
CA LYS A 510 10.82 20.57 31.81
C LYS A 510 11.91 19.61 32.29
N THR A 511 11.83 18.28 32.09
CA THR A 511 12.78 17.34 32.72
C THR A 511 13.91 16.93 31.78
N THR A 512 15.14 17.37 32.11
CA THR A 512 16.38 17.11 31.33
C THR A 512 17.15 15.86 31.77
N LYS A 513 16.64 15.11 32.74
CA LYS A 513 17.30 13.94 33.36
C LYS A 513 16.39 12.72 33.37
N PHE A 514 16.92 11.54 33.01
CA PHE A 514 16.19 10.27 33.04
C PHE A 514 17.11 9.12 33.47
N SER A 515 16.59 8.16 34.24
CA SER A 515 17.39 7.06 34.81
C SER A 515 16.95 5.70 34.26
N ILE A 516 17.89 4.91 33.73
CA ILE A 516 17.63 3.58 33.16
C ILE A 516 18.43 2.52 33.91
N LYS A 517 17.80 1.43 34.35
CA LYS A 517 18.49 0.30 34.99
C LYS A 517 19.49 -0.36 34.03
N LEU A 518 20.73 -0.55 34.47
CA LEU A 518 21.78 -1.19 33.68
C LEU A 518 21.77 -2.71 33.92
N LYS A 519 22.09 -3.48 32.88
CA LYS A 519 22.32 -4.93 33.02
C LYS A 519 23.73 -5.18 33.56
N LYS A 520 23.86 -5.97 34.63
CA LYS A 520 25.16 -6.34 35.24
C LYS A 520 26.12 -6.92 34.18
N LYS A 521 27.42 -6.62 34.30
CA LYS A 521 28.50 -7.11 33.42
C LYS A 521 28.29 -6.79 31.92
N ALA A 522 27.65 -5.66 31.59
CA ALA A 522 27.42 -5.22 30.21
C ALA A 522 27.79 -3.75 29.98
N THR A 523 28.22 -3.42 28.76
CA THR A 523 28.34 -2.04 28.28
C THR A 523 27.05 -1.66 27.56
N THR A 524 26.40 -0.58 27.98
CA THR A 524 25.18 -0.08 27.34
C THR A 524 25.47 1.23 26.61
N SER A 525 25.17 1.27 25.32
CA SER A 525 25.23 2.47 24.48
C SER A 525 23.86 3.13 24.42
N PHE A 526 23.82 4.46 24.50
CA PHE A 526 22.60 5.26 24.47
C PHE A 526 22.69 6.38 23.42
N TYR A 527 21.60 6.62 22.70
CA TYR A 527 21.37 7.85 21.96
C TYR A 527 19.90 8.26 22.05
N ILE A 528 19.61 9.54 21.79
CA ILE A 528 18.26 10.10 21.91
C ILE A 528 17.83 10.79 20.61
N LYS A 529 16.53 10.78 20.32
CA LYS A 529 15.89 11.61 19.29
C LYS A 529 14.79 12.45 19.93
N ALA A 530 14.76 13.74 19.65
CA ALA A 530 13.61 14.58 19.98
C ALA A 530 12.48 14.30 18.97
N PHE A 531 11.23 14.47 19.38
CA PHE A 531 10.08 14.42 18.47
C PHE A 531 9.11 15.55 18.74
N ALA A 532 8.29 15.91 17.75
CA ALA A 532 7.18 16.83 17.88
C ALA A 532 5.91 16.18 17.32
N LYS A 533 4.78 16.44 17.97
CA LYS A 533 3.46 16.07 17.45
C LYS A 533 2.90 17.26 16.70
N THR A 534 2.44 17.04 15.48
CA THR A 534 1.80 18.05 14.65
C THR A 534 0.55 17.48 13.99
N LYS A 535 -0.35 18.34 13.51
CA LYS A 535 -1.45 17.95 12.66
C LYS A 535 -1.08 18.29 11.21
N VAL A 536 -1.04 17.27 10.36
CA VAL A 536 -0.89 17.45 8.91
C VAL A 536 -2.18 16.92 8.31
N ASN A 537 -2.92 17.78 7.61
CA ASN A 537 -4.23 17.46 7.02
C ASN A 537 -5.21 16.86 8.05
N GLY A 538 -5.34 17.49 9.22
CA GLY A 538 -6.27 17.06 10.28
C GLY A 538 -5.83 15.85 11.12
N LYS A 539 -4.90 15.01 10.63
CA LYS A 539 -4.41 13.80 11.33
C LYS A 539 -3.15 14.06 12.16
N ALA A 540 -3.07 13.45 13.35
CA ALA A 540 -1.94 13.62 14.27
C ALA A 540 -0.71 12.82 13.80
N LYS A 541 0.39 13.51 13.45
CA LYS A 541 1.66 12.94 13.00
C LYS A 541 2.78 13.24 14.00
N THR A 542 3.71 12.29 14.20
CA THR A 542 4.90 12.48 15.04
C THR A 542 6.14 12.62 14.15
N VAL A 543 6.81 13.77 14.20
CA VAL A 543 8.04 14.05 13.45
C VAL A 543 9.25 13.89 14.37
N TYR A 544 10.24 13.10 13.93
CA TYR A 544 11.47 12.86 14.70
C TYR A 544 12.65 13.71 14.21
N GLY A 545 13.39 14.31 15.13
CA GLY A 545 14.63 15.02 14.87
C GLY A 545 15.85 14.08 14.73
N LYS A 546 16.99 14.66 14.34
CA LYS A 546 18.27 13.93 14.21
C LYS A 546 18.71 13.29 15.54
N ALA A 547 19.34 12.12 15.45
CA ALA A 547 19.86 11.39 16.60
C ALA A 547 21.02 12.14 17.29
N SER A 548 21.11 12.03 18.62
CA SER A 548 22.26 12.51 19.38
C SER A 548 23.49 11.65 19.12
N ASN A 549 24.65 12.16 19.55
CA ASN A 549 25.84 11.34 19.65
C ASN A 549 25.61 10.18 20.64
N VAL A 550 26.24 9.04 20.37
CA VAL A 550 26.13 7.85 21.21
C VAL A 550 27.01 8.00 22.45
N LYS A 551 26.47 7.71 23.64
CA LYS A 551 27.23 7.65 24.90
C LYS A 551 27.17 6.25 25.49
N LYS A 552 28.30 5.73 25.96
CA LYS A 552 28.41 4.38 26.53
C LYS A 552 28.53 4.46 28.05
N VAL A 553 27.83 3.58 28.76
CA VAL A 553 27.93 3.40 30.21
C VAL A 553 28.23 1.93 30.49
N LYS A 554 29.33 1.67 31.20
CA LYS A 554 29.69 0.33 31.67
C LYS A 554 28.97 0.06 32.99
N ALA A 555 28.23 -1.04 33.04
CA ALA A 555 27.42 -1.44 34.20
C ALA A 555 28.24 -2.01 35.34
#